data_AF-A0A3B0P801-F1
#
_entry.id   AF-A0A3B0P801-F1
#
_cell.length_a   1.000
_cell.length_b   1.000
_cell.length_c   1.000
_cell.angle_alpha   90.00
_cell.angle_beta   90.00
_cell.angle_gamma   90.00
#
_symmetry.space_group_name_H-M   'P 1'
#
loop_
_entity.id
_entity.type
_entity.pdbx_description
1 polymer ?
#
loop_
_entity_poly.entity_id
_entity_poly.type
_entity_poly.pdbx_seq_one_letter_code
_entity_poly.pdbx_strand_id
1 'polypeptide(L)'
;MAVLDATNREGYNSFLKFLQDATRAGRKIDGIVIRNMGLIDKTQDFSQILSKMPDSIQKLTLFFEGKDTSSLIGLKDKKIQEIDLYNSSNTIADDW
;
A
#
# COMPACT_ATOMS: atom_id res chain seq x y z
N MET A 1 10.95 8.61 2.73
CA MET A 1 10.04 7.77 1.92
C MET A 1 10.23 6.31 2.33
N ALA A 2 9.15 5.56 2.51
CA ALA A 2 9.16 4.15 2.87
C ALA A 2 8.58 3.32 1.73
N VAL A 3 9.22 2.21 1.36
CA VAL A 3 8.83 1.39 0.21
C VAL A 3 8.65 -0.06 0.65
N LEU A 4 7.54 -0.67 0.26
CA LEU A 4 7.24 -2.09 0.45
C LEU A 4 7.03 -2.75 -0.92
N ASP A 5 7.69 -3.90 -1.12
CA ASP A 5 7.33 -4.85 -2.16
C ASP A 5 6.35 -5.87 -1.58
N ALA A 6 5.12 -5.92 -2.09
CA ALA A 6 4.08 -6.82 -1.61
C ALA A 6 4.43 -8.30 -1.81
N THR A 7 5.38 -8.63 -2.68
CA THR A 7 5.89 -10.00 -2.85
C THR A 7 6.80 -10.45 -1.72
N ASN A 8 7.37 -9.51 -0.96
CA ASN A 8 8.27 -9.81 0.15
C ASN A 8 7.49 -10.04 1.45
N ARG A 9 7.06 -11.29 1.65
CA ARG A 9 6.32 -11.71 2.85
C ARG A 9 7.07 -11.46 4.15
N GLU A 10 8.40 -11.62 4.17
CA GLU A 10 9.21 -11.37 5.38
C GLU A 10 9.38 -9.87 5.66
N GLY A 11 9.52 -9.07 4.60
CA GLY A 11 9.62 -7.62 4.65
C GLY A 11 8.36 -6.93 5.18
N TYR A 12 7.20 -7.58 5.05
CA TYR A 12 5.90 -7.08 5.51
C TYR A 12 5.89 -6.69 6.99
N ASN A 13 6.28 -7.62 7.87
CA ASN A 13 6.25 -7.40 9.31
C ASN A 13 7.25 -6.31 9.73
N SER A 14 8.42 -6.30 9.09
CA SER A 14 9.46 -5.30 9.32
C SER A 14 9.00 -3.91 8.88
N PHE A 15 8.28 -3.82 7.77
CA PHE A 15 7.72 -2.57 7.26
C PHE A 15 6.66 -2.00 8.20
N LEU A 16 5.70 -2.82 8.65
CA LEU A 16 4.69 -2.40 9.63
C LEU A 16 5.33 -1.92 10.92
N LYS A 17 6.33 -2.65 11.43
CA LYS A 17 7.07 -2.25 12.63
C LYS A 17 7.78 -0.91 12.43
N PHE A 18 8.46 -0.73 11.30
CA PHE A 18 9.09 0.54 10.95
C PHE A 18 8.10 1.71 10.95
N LEU A 19 6.92 1.54 10.34
CA LEU A 19 5.90 2.60 10.32
C LEU A 19 5.44 2.95 11.74
N GLN A 20 5.16 1.94 12.56
CA GLN A 20 4.71 2.13 13.94
C GLN A 20 5.79 2.81 14.80
N ASP A 21 7.05 2.38 14.68
CA ASP A 21 8.17 2.95 15.42
C ASP A 21 8.44 4.39 15.00
N ALA A 22 8.35 4.70 13.70
CA ALA A 22 8.48 6.06 13.18
C ALA A 22 7.35 6.97 13.67
N THR A 23 6.09 6.51 13.61
CA THR A 23 4.94 7.25 14.15
C THR A 23 5.08 7.49 15.65
N ARG A 24 5.49 6.49 16.42
CA ARG A 24 5.70 6.61 17.88
C ARG A 24 6.83 7.58 18.23
N ALA A 25 7.88 7.61 17.42
CA ALA A 25 8.98 8.56 17.56
C ALA A 25 8.64 9.99 17.10
N GLY A 26 7.38 10.26 16.69
CA GLY A 26 6.96 11.56 16.17
C GLY A 26 7.59 11.90 14.82
N ARG A 27 8.18 10.93 14.12
CA ARG A 27 8.77 11.14 12.80
C ARG A 27 7.65 11.15 11.76
N LYS A 28 7.60 12.22 10.99
CA LYS A 28 6.70 12.31 9.85
C LYS A 28 7.21 11.41 8.72
N ILE A 29 6.32 10.58 8.17
CA ILE A 29 6.60 9.82 6.96
C ILE A 29 5.95 10.56 5.80
N ASP A 30 6.79 11.22 5.00
CA ASP A 30 6.31 12.07 3.90
C ASP A 30 5.76 11.28 2.71
N GLY A 31 6.10 9.99 2.61
CA GLY A 31 5.66 9.16 1.49
C GLY A 31 5.77 7.67 1.76
N ILE A 32 4.74 6.93 1.37
CA ILE A 32 4.64 5.47 1.45
C ILE A 32 4.37 4.93 0.06
N VAL A 33 5.14 3.93 -0.36
CA VAL A 33 4.99 3.26 -1.66
C VAL A 33 4.80 1.77 -1.43
N ILE A 34 3.77 1.18 -2.03
CA ILE A 34 3.56 -0.27 -2.05
C ILE A 34 3.55 -0.73 -3.50
N ARG A 35 4.43 -1.67 -3.83
CA ARG A 35 4.60 -2.22 -5.18
C ARG A 35 4.08 -3.65 -5.29
N ASN A 36 3.78 -4.07 -6.51
CA ASN A 36 3.47 -5.46 -6.87
C ASN A 36 2.25 -6.04 -6.13
N MET A 37 1.25 -5.20 -5.82
CA MET A 37 0.06 -5.62 -5.09
C MET A 37 -0.79 -6.56 -5.95
N GLY A 38 -0.87 -7.82 -5.55
CA GLY A 38 -1.58 -8.86 -6.28
C GLY A 38 -0.74 -9.61 -7.32
N LEU A 39 0.60 -9.42 -7.35
CA LEU A 39 1.47 -10.09 -8.32
C LEU A 39 1.48 -11.62 -8.14
N ILE A 40 1.69 -12.06 -6.90
CA ILE A 40 1.79 -13.49 -6.54
C ILE A 40 0.39 -14.07 -6.32
N ASP A 41 -0.47 -13.32 -5.63
CA ASP A 41 -1.82 -13.73 -5.29
C ASP A 41 -2.76 -12.55 -5.50
N LYS A 42 -3.51 -12.58 -6.61
CA LYS A 42 -4.49 -11.55 -6.97
C LYS A 42 -5.63 -11.41 -5.96
N THR A 43 -5.84 -12.42 -5.11
CA THR A 43 -6.85 -12.43 -4.05
C THR A 43 -6.29 -12.05 -2.68
N GLN A 44 -5.00 -11.70 -2.60
CA GLN A 44 -4.39 -11.27 -1.36
C GLN A 44 -5.06 -10.00 -0.83
N ASP A 45 -5.60 -10.10 0.38
CA ASP A 45 -6.23 -8.96 1.04
C ASP A 45 -5.18 -8.00 1.62
N PHE A 46 -5.02 -6.84 0.99
CA PHE A 46 -4.18 -5.75 1.49
C PHE A 46 -4.91 -4.79 2.45
N SER A 47 -6.21 -4.97 2.72
CA SER A 47 -6.96 -4.07 3.63
C SER A 47 -6.35 -4.02 5.03
N GLN A 48 -5.81 -5.15 5.51
CA GLN A 48 -5.16 -5.21 6.82
C GLN A 48 -3.88 -4.39 6.89
N ILE A 49 -3.08 -4.33 5.82
CA ILE A 49 -1.86 -3.52 5.85
C ILE A 49 -2.21 -2.03 5.74
N LEU A 50 -3.17 -1.70 4.88
CA LEU A 50 -3.60 -0.34 4.66
C LEU A 50 -4.25 0.27 5.92
N SER A 51 -4.99 -0.54 6.70
CA SER A 51 -5.59 -0.09 7.98
C SER A 51 -4.56 0.19 9.07
N LYS A 52 -3.41 -0.47 9.04
CA LYS A 52 -2.30 -0.26 9.97
C LYS A 52 -1.37 0.90 9.60
N MET A 53 -1.62 1.55 8.47
CA MET A 53 -0.86 2.75 8.08
C MET A 53 -1.09 3.89 9.07
N PRO A 54 -0.15 4.85 9.17
CA PRO A 54 -0.33 6.04 9.99
C PRO A 54 -1.62 6.79 9.63
N ASP A 55 -2.27 7.42 10.62
CA ASP A 55 -3.55 8.11 10.41
C ASP A 55 -3.44 9.33 9.48
N SER A 56 -2.23 9.89 9.33
CA SER A 56 -1.95 10.96 8.39
C SER A 56 -0.78 10.57 7.49
N ILE A 57 -1.01 10.63 6.18
CA ILE A 57 -0.05 10.26 5.14
C ILE A 57 0.03 11.43 4.17
N GLN A 58 1.22 11.96 3.94
CA GLN A 58 1.40 13.04 2.97
C GLN A 58 1.26 12.53 1.53
N LYS A 59 1.92 11.43 1.19
CA LYS A 59 1.79 10.80 -0.13
C LYS A 59 1.71 9.28 -0.02
N LEU A 60 0.69 8.68 -0.66
CA LEU A 60 0.54 7.24 -0.78
C LEU A 60 0.58 6.84 -2.26
N THR A 61 1.46 5.93 -2.63
CA THR A 61 1.54 5.40 -3.99
C THR A 61 1.36 3.89 -3.97
N LEU A 62 0.35 3.40 -4.70
CA LEU A 62 0.01 1.98 -4.77
C LEU A 62 0.12 1.49 -6.21
N PHE A 63 0.87 0.40 -6.43
CA PHE A 63 0.97 -0.28 -7.72
C PHE A 63 0.27 -1.64 -7.64
N PHE A 64 -0.87 -1.74 -8.32
CA PHE A 64 -1.66 -2.95 -8.45
C PHE A 64 -1.24 -3.74 -9.70
N GLU A 65 -1.25 -5.07 -9.60
CA GLU A 65 -1.02 -5.99 -10.72
C GLU A 65 -2.34 -6.60 -11.24
N GLY A 66 -3.47 -6.13 -10.73
CA GLY A 66 -4.80 -6.61 -11.06
C GLY A 66 -5.86 -5.52 -10.90
N LYS A 67 -7.11 -5.85 -11.24
CA LYS A 67 -8.25 -4.92 -11.15
C LYS A 67 -8.92 -4.90 -9.78
N ASP A 68 -8.57 -5.84 -8.90
CA ASP A 68 -9.10 -5.87 -7.54
C ASP A 68 -8.47 -4.77 -6.68
N THR A 69 -9.28 -3.77 -6.37
CA THR A 69 -8.93 -2.64 -5.49
C THR A 69 -9.70 -2.67 -4.17
N SER A 70 -10.38 -3.79 -3.85
CA SER A 70 -11.20 -3.94 -2.63
C SER A 70 -10.40 -3.63 -1.35
N SER A 71 -9.10 -3.94 -1.37
CA SER A 71 -8.18 -3.63 -0.27
C SER A 71 -8.12 -2.15 0.12
N LEU A 72 -8.45 -1.21 -0.77
CA LEU A 72 -8.49 0.22 -0.47
C LEU A 72 -9.43 0.58 0.69
N ILE A 73 -10.39 -0.30 1.03
CA ILE A 73 -11.23 -0.15 2.23
C ILE A 73 -10.40 -0.01 3.53
N GLY A 74 -9.19 -0.58 3.56
CA GLY A 74 -8.29 -0.43 4.70
C GLY A 74 -7.82 1.01 4.93
N LEU A 75 -7.88 1.88 3.91
CA LEU A 75 -7.54 3.30 4.04
C LEU A 75 -8.70 4.14 4.59
N LYS A 76 -9.83 3.53 4.90
CA LYS A 76 -10.97 4.23 5.49
C LYS A 76 -10.51 5.00 6.74
N ASP A 77 -10.99 6.22 6.86
CA ASP A 77 -10.70 7.18 7.95
C ASP A 77 -9.25 7.71 8.00
N LYS A 78 -8.35 7.30 7.07
CA LYS A 78 -6.99 7.86 6.95
C LYS A 78 -7.02 9.22 6.26
N LYS A 79 -6.22 10.17 6.76
CA LYS A 79 -6.03 11.50 6.16
C LYS A 79 -4.86 11.43 5.17
N ILE A 80 -5.19 11.35 3.89
CA ILE A 80 -4.20 11.25 2.80
C ILE A 80 -4.22 12.56 2.00
N GLN A 81 -3.07 13.22 1.90
CA GLN A 81 -2.97 14.48 1.14
C GLN A 81 -2.84 14.23 -0.38
N GLU A 82 -2.12 13.19 -0.77
CA GLU A 82 -1.95 12.79 -2.17
C GLU A 82 -1.98 11.25 -2.28
N ILE A 83 -2.76 10.74 -3.24
CA ILE A 83 -2.81 9.31 -3.54
C ILE A 83 -2.61 9.07 -5.04
N ASP A 84 -1.61 8.25 -5.35
CA ASP A 84 -1.32 7.79 -6.70
C ASP A 84 -1.65 6.31 -6.81
N LEU A 85 -2.54 5.96 -7.75
CA LEU A 85 -2.91 4.58 -8.04
C LEU A 85 -2.42 4.22 -9.43
N TYR A 86 -1.57 3.22 -9.52
CA TYR A 86 -1.05 2.67 -10.76
C TYR A 86 -1.51 1.22 -10.91
N ASN A 87 -1.75 0.81 -12.15
CA ASN A 87 -2.03 -0.58 -12.49
C ASN A 87 -1.10 -1.01 -13.64
N SER A 88 -0.38 -2.09 -13.45
CA SER A 88 0.52 -2.70 -14.43
C SER A 88 -0.08 -3.92 -15.13
N SER A 89 -1.33 -4.28 -14.83
CA SER A 89 -2.04 -5.33 -15.57
C SER A 89 -2.14 -4.93 -17.04
N ASN A 90 -1.59 -5.78 -17.90
CA ASN A 90 -1.45 -5.58 -19.34
C ASN A 90 -2.66 -4.86 -19.96
N THR A 91 -2.48 -3.63 -20.42
CA THR A 91 -3.54 -2.77 -21.01
C THR A 91 -4.10 -3.29 -22.34
N ILE A 92 -3.62 -4.45 -22.80
CA ILE A 92 -3.98 -5.12 -24.07
C ILE A 92 -4.95 -6.30 -23.84
N ALA A 93 -5.28 -6.66 -22.60
CA ALA A 93 -6.31 -7.67 -22.34
C ALA A 93 -7.71 -7.01 -22.40
N ASP A 94 -8.53 -7.47 -23.34
CA ASP A 94 -9.86 -6.96 -23.77
C ASP A 94 -10.94 -6.72 -22.69
N ASP A 95 -10.65 -6.88 -21.41
CA ASP A 95 -11.66 -6.88 -20.35
C ASP A 95 -11.88 -5.48 -19.71
N TRP A 96 -11.83 -4.39 -20.46
CA TRP A 96 -12.23 -3.07 -19.95
C TRP A 96 -13.71 -2.79 -20.18
#